data_AF-A0A933GY93-F1
#
_entry.id   AF-A0A933GY93-F1
#
_cell.length_a   1.000
_cell.length_b   1.000
_cell.length_c   1.000
_cell.angle_alpha   90.00
_cell.angle_beta   90.00
_cell.angle_gamma   90.00
#
_symmetry.space_group_name_H-M   'P 1'
#
loop_
_entity.id
_entity.type
_entity.pdbx_description
1 polymer ?
#
loop_
_entity_poly.entity_id
_entity_poly.type
_entity_poly.pdbx_seq_one_letter_code
_entity_poly.pdbx_strand_id
1 'polypeptide(L)'
;MSLGPWRLHRVLGRGGMGYVYEGTDDRGRSAAVKVLDRILAGEAHHVERFRRESEILSRLSHPNVITVHEVGEEDGVPFLVMELVLGPERRPLTFDWILAEDRLDLPARLDLFEQALAGLSHAHAKGVVHCDFKPSNVLVGRSGRSGRLHAKLIDFGIARLPREPGDPLLLSGRVAGTARYMSPEQRTRRAQLDARTDIYSAGIFLAEVLTGEAPGTNGEERAPGGRGTE
;
A
#
# COMPACT_ATOMS: atom_id res chain seq x y z
N MET A 1 -7.03 -24.29 -0.46
CA MET A 1 -6.32 -23.98 -1.72
C MET A 1 -4.84 -23.95 -1.42
N SER A 2 -4.00 -24.46 -2.33
CA SER A 2 -2.55 -24.40 -2.21
C SER A 2 -1.96 -23.76 -3.46
N LEU A 3 -0.84 -23.06 -3.31
CA LEU A 3 -0.05 -22.47 -4.40
C LEU A 3 1.43 -22.76 -4.12
N GLY A 4 2.09 -23.53 -4.98
CA GLY A 4 3.39 -24.10 -4.66
C GLY A 4 3.38 -24.78 -3.27
N PRO A 5 4.37 -24.50 -2.40
CA PRO A 5 4.43 -25.08 -1.06
C PRO A 5 3.48 -24.42 -0.05
N TRP A 6 2.71 -23.41 -0.45
CA TRP A 6 1.92 -22.58 0.46
C TRP A 6 0.47 -23.04 0.55
N ARG A 7 0.03 -23.42 1.74
CA ARG A 7 -1.38 -23.62 2.06
C ARG A 7 -2.02 -22.28 2.43
N LEU A 8 -3.04 -21.87 1.67
CA LEU A 8 -3.76 -20.63 1.91
C LEU A 8 -4.88 -20.83 2.95
N HIS A 9 -4.97 -19.88 3.88
CA HIS A 9 -5.96 -19.85 4.96
C HIS A 9 -7.00 -18.76 4.69
N ARG A 10 -7.09 -17.74 5.55
CA ARG A 10 -8.04 -16.63 5.42
C ARG A 10 -7.51 -15.52 4.52
N VAL A 11 -8.43 -14.74 3.98
CA VAL A 11 -8.13 -13.49 3.26
C VAL A 11 -7.71 -12.43 4.28
N LEU A 12 -6.57 -11.79 4.01
CA LEU A 12 -6.01 -10.64 4.73
C LEU A 12 -6.46 -9.32 4.11
N GLY A 13 -6.64 -9.30 2.79
CA GLY A 13 -7.13 -8.12 2.08
C GLY A 13 -7.44 -8.42 0.62
N ARG A 14 -8.17 -7.51 -0.03
CA ARG A 14 -8.47 -7.55 -1.46
C ARG A 14 -7.92 -6.29 -2.12
N GLY A 15 -7.09 -6.49 -3.15
CA GLY A 15 -6.56 -5.43 -3.99
C GLY A 15 -7.26 -5.38 -5.35
N GLY A 16 -6.89 -4.39 -6.17
CA GLY A 16 -7.40 -4.27 -7.55
C GLY A 16 -6.87 -5.35 -8.50
N MET A 17 -5.79 -6.04 -8.13
CA MET A 17 -5.16 -7.10 -8.92
C MET A 17 -5.46 -8.51 -8.37
N GLY A 18 -6.12 -8.64 -7.23
CA GLY A 18 -6.41 -9.94 -6.63
C GLY A 18 -6.51 -9.92 -5.11
N TYR A 19 -6.10 -11.01 -4.46
CA TYR A 19 -6.30 -11.23 -3.03
C TYR A 19 -4.96 -11.44 -2.31
N VAL A 20 -4.92 -11.04 -1.04
CA VAL A 20 -3.82 -11.36 -0.13
C VAL A 20 -4.35 -12.34 0.90
N TYR A 21 -3.69 -13.49 1.05
CA TYR A 21 -4.05 -14.54 1.99
C TYR A 21 -3.00 -14.67 3.09
N GLU A 22 -3.42 -15.15 4.25
CA GLU A 22 -2.49 -15.75 5.21
C GLU A 22 -2.14 -17.14 4.70
N GLY A 23 -0.86 -17.43 4.58
CA GLY A 23 -0.35 -18.71 4.08
C GLY A 23 0.57 -19.38 5.09
N THR A 24 0.71 -20.70 4.97
CA THR A 24 1.72 -21.46 5.71
C THR A 24 2.39 -22.46 4.80
N ASP A 25 3.72 -22.52 4.83
CA ASP A 25 4.48 -23.52 4.07
C ASP A 25 4.57 -24.86 4.79
N ASP A 26 5.12 -25.87 4.13
CA ASP A 26 5.31 -27.22 4.69
C ASP A 26 6.22 -27.26 5.93
N ARG A 27 6.98 -26.19 6.19
CA ARG A 27 7.85 -26.05 7.36
C ARG A 27 7.15 -25.32 8.52
N GLY A 28 5.88 -24.95 8.36
CA GLY A 28 5.10 -24.24 9.38
C GLY A 28 5.38 -22.73 9.45
N ARG A 29 6.09 -22.14 8.47
CA ARG A 29 6.34 -20.69 8.42
C ARG A 29 5.12 -19.97 7.90
N SER A 30 4.67 -18.92 8.60
CA SER A 30 3.54 -18.09 8.15
C SER A 30 3.99 -16.92 7.27
N ALA A 31 3.22 -16.60 6.24
CA ALA A 31 3.48 -15.50 5.33
C ALA A 31 2.18 -14.84 4.82
N ALA A 32 2.30 -13.66 4.23
CA ALA A 32 1.25 -13.07 3.41
C ALA A 32 1.47 -13.47 1.94
N VAL A 33 0.47 -14.07 1.30
CA VAL A 33 0.54 -14.54 -0.09
C VAL A 33 -0.41 -13.70 -0.95
N LYS A 34 0.15 -12.80 -1.76
CA LYS A 34 -0.60 -11.99 -2.74
C LYS A 34 -0.72 -12.80 -4.02
N VAL A 35 -1.96 -13.02 -4.47
CA VAL A 35 -2.30 -13.85 -5.62
C VAL A 35 -3.02 -12.98 -6.64
N LEU A 36 -2.58 -13.02 -7.90
CA LEU A 36 -3.26 -12.34 -8.99
C LEU A 36 -4.61 -13.02 -9.26
N ASP A 37 -5.66 -12.24 -9.47
CA ASP A 37 -6.98 -12.79 -9.83
C ASP A 37 -6.90 -13.57 -11.14
N ARG A 38 -7.55 -14.75 -11.20
CA ARG A 38 -7.43 -15.66 -12.36
C ARG A 38 -7.94 -15.03 -13.66
N ILE A 39 -8.94 -14.15 -13.60
CA ILE A 39 -9.44 -13.44 -14.78
C ILE A 39 -8.36 -12.50 -15.29
N LEU A 40 -7.74 -11.74 -14.38
CA LEU A 40 -6.66 -10.81 -14.72
C LEU A 40 -5.37 -11.54 -15.14
N ALA A 41 -5.13 -12.75 -14.64
CA ALA A 41 -4.00 -13.58 -15.06
C ALA A 41 -4.08 -13.99 -16.54
N GLY A 42 -5.28 -14.03 -17.13
CA GLY A 42 -5.47 -14.24 -18.57
C GLY A 42 -5.02 -13.06 -19.44
N GLU A 43 -4.74 -11.91 -18.84
CA GLU A 43 -4.37 -10.69 -19.55
C GLU A 43 -2.89 -10.34 -19.30
N ALA A 44 -2.07 -10.47 -20.34
CA ALA A 44 -0.61 -10.34 -20.25
C ALA A 44 -0.14 -9.04 -19.57
N HIS A 45 -0.89 -7.95 -19.74
CA HIS A 45 -0.55 -6.66 -19.17
C HIS A 45 -0.68 -6.60 -17.64
N HIS A 46 -1.60 -7.38 -17.04
CA HIS A 46 -1.76 -7.48 -15.59
C HIS A 46 -0.68 -8.36 -14.96
N VAL A 47 -0.32 -9.45 -15.63
CA VAL A 47 0.79 -10.32 -15.23
C VAL A 47 2.12 -9.54 -15.25
N GLU A 48 2.38 -8.78 -16.31
CA GLU A 48 3.59 -7.96 -16.42
C GLU A 48 3.67 -6.90 -15.30
N ARG A 49 2.53 -6.26 -14.98
CA ARG A 49 2.44 -5.32 -13.86
C ARG A 49 2.76 -5.98 -12.52
N PHE A 50 2.20 -7.16 -12.27
CA PHE A 50 2.45 -7.93 -11.05
C PHE A 50 3.93 -8.34 -10.93
N ARG A 51 4.53 -8.83 -12.02
CA ARG A 51 5.95 -9.21 -12.07
C ARG A 51 6.85 -8.00 -11.81
N ARG A 52 6.58 -6.87 -12.47
CA ARG A 52 7.34 -5.63 -12.27
C ARG A 52 7.25 -5.11 -10.83
N GLU A 53 6.07 -5.14 -10.22
CA GLU A 53 5.88 -4.76 -8.81
C GLU A 53 6.69 -5.69 -7.88
N SER A 54 6.65 -7.00 -8.14
CA SER A 54 7.39 -8.02 -7.38
C SER A 54 8.90 -7.84 -7.50
N GLU A 55 9.41 -7.56 -8.70
CA GLU A 55 10.84 -7.30 -8.94
C GLU A 55 11.34 -6.05 -8.21
N ILE A 56 10.56 -4.97 -8.21
CA ILE A 56 10.90 -3.73 -7.53
C ILE A 56 10.98 -3.98 -6.02
N LEU A 57 9.95 -4.60 -5.45
CA LEU A 57 9.92 -4.93 -4.02
C LEU A 57 11.08 -5.84 -3.61
N SER A 58 11.43 -6.83 -4.44
CA SER A 58 12.53 -7.76 -4.16
C SER A 58 13.91 -7.09 -4.10
N ARG A 59 14.08 -5.89 -4.67
CA ARG A 59 15.32 -5.11 -4.62
C ARG A 59 15.43 -4.23 -3.37
N LEU A 60 14.36 -4.12 -2.58
CA LEU A 60 14.29 -3.26 -1.41
C LEU A 60 14.43 -4.11 -0.13
N SER A 61 15.50 -3.86 0.62
CA SER A 61 15.70 -4.42 1.95
C SER A 61 15.81 -3.28 2.97
N HIS A 62 14.73 -3.07 3.74
CA HIS A 62 14.66 -2.03 4.76
C HIS A 62 13.60 -2.41 5.80
N PRO A 63 13.79 -2.14 7.11
CA PRO A 63 12.81 -2.49 8.14
C PRO A 63 11.40 -1.95 7.86
N ASN A 64 11.30 -0.76 7.26
CA ASN A 64 10.03 -0.10 6.92
C ASN A 64 9.53 -0.33 5.49
N VAL A 65 10.08 -1.31 4.77
CA VAL A 65 9.54 -1.79 3.49
C VAL A 65 9.17 -3.27 3.66
N ILE A 66 8.04 -3.69 3.08
CA ILE A 66 7.63 -5.09 3.15
C ILE A 66 8.68 -6.00 2.51
N THR A 67 9.05 -7.06 3.24
CA THR A 67 10.04 -8.02 2.73
C THR A 67 9.35 -9.01 1.80
N VAL A 68 9.88 -9.18 0.59
CA VAL A 68 9.51 -10.29 -0.30
C VAL A 68 10.34 -11.51 0.07
N HIS A 69 9.68 -12.65 0.25
CA HIS A 69 10.33 -13.93 0.51
C HIS A 69 10.49 -14.75 -0.76
N GLU A 70 9.47 -14.75 -1.62
CA GLU A 70 9.42 -15.62 -2.79
C GLU A 70 8.46 -15.04 -3.85
N VAL A 71 8.76 -15.25 -5.12
CA VAL A 71 7.88 -15.01 -6.26
C VAL A 71 7.69 -16.34 -6.97
N GLY A 72 6.45 -16.69 -7.30
CA GLY A 72 6.15 -17.96 -7.96
C GLY A 72 4.94 -17.87 -8.89
N GLU A 73 4.67 -18.99 -9.55
CA GLU A 73 3.53 -19.16 -10.46
C GLU A 73 3.03 -20.59 -10.33
N GLU A 74 1.70 -20.76 -10.23
CA GLU A 74 1.04 -22.08 -10.18
C GLU A 74 -0.16 -22.05 -11.12
N ASP A 75 -0.27 -23.02 -12.02
CA ASP A 75 -1.34 -23.09 -13.04
C ASP A 75 -1.54 -21.77 -13.82
N GLY A 76 -0.44 -21.08 -14.15
CA GLY A 76 -0.46 -19.78 -14.83
C GLY A 76 -0.95 -18.61 -13.97
N VAL A 77 -1.08 -18.80 -12.65
CA VAL A 77 -1.47 -17.75 -11.69
C VAL A 77 -0.22 -17.28 -10.91
N PRO A 78 0.26 -16.06 -11.16
CA PRO A 78 1.36 -15.48 -10.39
C PRO A 78 0.99 -15.28 -8.92
N PHE A 79 1.94 -15.55 -8.03
CA PHE A 79 1.84 -15.23 -6.62
C PHE A 79 3.15 -14.64 -6.06
N LEU A 80 3.00 -13.85 -5.00
CA LEU A 80 4.07 -13.17 -4.30
C LEU A 80 3.94 -13.45 -2.80
N VAL A 81 4.98 -14.06 -2.23
CA VAL A 81 5.06 -14.37 -0.81
C VAL A 81 5.84 -13.26 -0.12
N MET A 82 5.24 -12.71 0.93
CA MET A 82 5.76 -11.57 1.66
C MET A 82 5.71 -11.82 3.16
N GLU A 83 6.46 -10.99 3.89
CA GLU A 83 6.35 -10.91 5.33
C GLU A 83 4.90 -10.73 5.79
N LEU A 84 4.51 -11.47 6.82
CA LEU A 84 3.18 -11.36 7.43
C LEU A 84 3.19 -10.28 8.51
N VAL A 85 2.59 -9.12 8.23
CA VAL A 85 2.47 -8.01 9.19
C VAL A 85 1.07 -8.01 9.81
N LEU A 86 1.00 -8.25 11.12
CA LEU A 86 -0.25 -8.30 11.87
C LEU A 86 -0.26 -7.28 13.01
N GLY A 87 -1.41 -6.62 13.18
CA GLY A 87 -1.73 -5.78 14.32
C GLY A 87 -2.19 -6.58 15.56
N PRO A 88 -2.62 -5.89 16.62
CA PRO A 88 -2.97 -6.49 17.92
C PRO A 88 -4.02 -7.62 17.85
N GLU A 89 -4.96 -7.56 16.91
CA GLU A 89 -6.04 -8.56 16.76
C GLU A 89 -5.69 -9.64 15.72
N ARG A 90 -4.41 -9.83 15.42
CA ARG A 90 -3.92 -10.72 14.35
C ARG A 90 -4.52 -10.39 12.98
N ARG A 91 -4.96 -9.15 12.75
CA ARG A 91 -5.41 -8.65 11.45
C ARG A 91 -4.40 -7.65 10.90
N PRO A 92 -4.16 -7.60 9.58
CA PRO A 92 -3.41 -6.50 9.00
C PRO A 92 -4.13 -5.20 9.34
N LEU A 93 -3.38 -4.21 9.79
CA LEU A 93 -3.88 -2.86 10.03
C LEU A 93 -3.16 -1.92 9.07
N THR A 94 -3.91 -1.05 8.43
CA THR A 94 -3.38 0.03 7.61
C THR A 94 -3.41 1.35 8.38
N PHE A 95 -2.58 2.30 7.98
CA PHE A 95 -2.48 3.58 8.66
C PHE A 95 -3.78 4.40 8.55
N ASP A 96 -4.48 4.36 7.41
CA ASP A 96 -5.78 5.04 7.24
C ASP A 96 -6.81 4.52 8.24
N TRP A 97 -6.82 3.22 8.50
CA TRP A 97 -7.71 2.63 9.52
C TRP A 97 -7.39 3.15 10.92
N ILE A 98 -6.11 3.29 11.26
CA ILE A 98 -5.68 3.87 12.54
C ILE A 98 -6.14 5.32 12.69
N LEU A 99 -6.06 6.10 11.61
CA LEU A 99 -6.53 7.49 11.59
C LEU A 99 -8.05 7.57 11.73
N ALA A 100 -8.79 6.73 11.01
CA ALA A 100 -10.26 6.72 11.05
C ALA A 100 -10.83 6.34 12.41
N GLU A 101 -10.17 5.43 13.12
CA GLU A 101 -10.61 4.93 14.43
C GLU A 101 -10.03 5.73 15.61
N ASP A 102 -9.30 6.82 15.34
CA ASP A 102 -8.69 7.72 16.34
C ASP A 102 -7.86 6.99 17.41
N ARG A 103 -7.21 5.86 17.05
CA ARG A 103 -6.63 4.92 18.03
C ARG A 103 -5.30 5.32 18.63
N LEU A 104 -4.64 6.34 18.08
CA LEU A 104 -3.30 6.78 18.48
C LEU A 104 -3.29 8.28 18.73
N ASP A 105 -2.48 8.73 19.67
CA ASP A 105 -2.17 10.15 19.84
C ASP A 105 -1.28 10.67 18.70
N LEU A 106 -1.19 12.00 18.59
CA LEU A 106 -0.41 12.63 17.53
C LEU A 106 1.09 12.20 17.54
N PRO A 107 1.79 12.13 18.69
CA PRO A 107 3.16 11.63 18.74
C PRO A 107 3.32 10.22 18.14
N ALA A 108 2.44 9.28 18.47
CA ALA A 108 2.50 7.93 17.92
C ALA A 108 2.20 7.88 16.41
N ARG A 109 1.30 8.74 15.92
CA ARG A 109 1.06 8.88 14.47
C ARG A 109 2.29 9.42 13.75
N LEU A 110 2.94 10.45 14.31
CA LEU A 110 4.14 11.05 13.74
C LEU A 110 5.31 10.06 13.71
N ASP A 111 5.49 9.25 14.77
CA ASP A 111 6.50 8.18 14.80
C ASP A 111 6.28 7.16 13.65
N LEU A 112 5.04 6.70 13.45
CA LEU A 112 4.72 5.80 12.34
C LEU A 112 4.90 6.47 10.97
N PHE A 113 4.60 7.76 10.85
CA PHE A 113 4.80 8.51 9.63
C PHE A 113 6.29 8.67 9.30
N GLU A 114 7.13 8.98 10.29
CA GLU A 114 8.59 9.02 10.13
C GLU A 114 9.15 7.66 9.69
N GLN A 115 8.67 6.58 10.29
CA GLN A 115 9.01 5.22 9.86
C GLN A 115 8.62 4.95 8.39
N ALA A 116 7.44 5.40 7.96
CA ALA A 116 7.01 5.31 6.56
C ALA A 116 7.92 6.12 5.63
N LEU A 117 8.32 7.33 6.03
CA LEU A 117 9.29 8.16 5.29
C LEU A 117 10.67 7.51 5.19
N ALA A 118 11.13 6.81 6.23
CA ALA A 118 12.39 6.06 6.18
C ALA A 118 12.35 4.96 5.09
N GLY A 119 11.23 4.22 5.00
CA GLY A 119 11.01 3.25 3.91
C GLY A 119 10.99 3.90 2.52
N LEU A 120 10.34 5.06 2.40
CA LEU A 120 10.23 5.80 1.14
C LEU A 120 11.60 6.34 0.69
N SER A 121 12.36 6.92 1.62
CA SER A 121 13.71 7.43 1.38
C SER A 121 14.64 6.32 0.91
N HIS A 122 14.56 5.14 1.51
CA HIS A 122 15.32 3.96 1.06
C HIS A 122 14.98 3.56 -0.37
N ALA A 123 13.69 3.58 -0.75
CA ALA A 123 13.28 3.31 -2.12
C ALA A 123 13.86 4.34 -3.11
N HIS A 124 13.79 5.63 -2.76
CA HIS A 124 14.37 6.71 -3.57
C HIS A 124 15.88 6.55 -3.76
N ALA A 125 16.61 6.16 -2.71
CA ALA A 125 18.05 5.89 -2.77
C ALA A 125 18.39 4.71 -3.71
N LYS A 126 17.41 3.85 -4.03
CA LYS A 126 17.52 2.76 -5.01
C LYS A 126 16.95 3.12 -6.39
N GLY A 127 16.59 4.39 -6.62
CA GLY A 127 16.02 4.87 -7.88
C GLY A 127 14.58 4.44 -8.11
N VAL A 128 13.85 4.07 -7.05
CA VAL A 128 12.46 3.61 -7.11
C VAL A 128 11.54 4.71 -6.60
N VAL A 129 10.59 5.16 -7.42
CA VAL A 129 9.56 6.14 -7.05
C VAL A 129 8.25 5.40 -6.71
N HIS A 130 7.71 5.55 -5.51
CA HIS A 130 6.54 4.79 -5.06
C HIS A 130 5.28 5.03 -5.90
N CYS A 131 5.00 6.27 -6.30
CA CYS A 131 3.86 6.71 -7.12
C CYS A 131 2.45 6.47 -6.53
N ASP A 132 2.34 5.93 -5.31
CA ASP A 132 1.06 5.65 -4.63
C ASP A 132 1.28 5.72 -3.11
N PHE A 133 2.09 6.66 -2.64
CA PHE A 133 2.40 6.81 -1.22
C PHE A 133 1.23 7.44 -0.46
N LYS A 134 0.56 6.66 0.39
CA LYS A 134 -0.67 7.05 1.10
C LYS A 134 -0.91 6.15 2.31
N PRO A 135 -1.76 6.54 3.27
CA PRO A 135 -1.91 5.76 4.51
C PRO A 135 -2.38 4.31 4.31
N SER A 136 -3.24 4.03 3.32
CA SER A 136 -3.69 2.65 3.01
C SER A 136 -2.61 1.73 2.43
N ASN A 137 -1.45 2.27 2.01
CA ASN A 137 -0.28 1.51 1.57
C ASN A 137 0.80 1.42 2.66
N VAL A 138 0.47 1.76 3.91
CA VAL A 138 1.34 1.58 5.07
C VAL A 138 0.69 0.60 6.04
N LEU A 139 1.25 -0.60 6.15
CA LEU A 139 0.85 -1.57 7.16
C LEU A 139 1.45 -1.20 8.52
N VAL A 140 0.69 -1.41 9.58
CA VAL A 140 1.13 -1.21 10.95
C VAL A 140 1.02 -2.53 11.70
N GLY A 141 2.17 -3.03 12.13
CA GLY A 141 2.30 -4.24 12.94
C GLY A 141 2.94 -3.95 14.29
N ARG A 142 3.28 -5.02 15.02
CA ARG A 142 4.12 -4.93 16.22
C ARG A 142 5.50 -5.51 15.92
N SER A 143 6.55 -4.84 16.38
CA SER A 143 7.93 -5.30 16.28
C SER A 143 8.50 -5.68 17.65
N GLY A 144 9.30 -6.75 17.65
CA GLY A 144 10.05 -7.21 18.82
C GLY A 144 9.20 -7.64 20.01
N ARG A 145 9.87 -7.93 21.14
CA ARG A 145 9.20 -8.32 22.40
C ARG A 145 8.52 -7.15 23.10
N SER A 146 8.95 -5.92 22.81
CA SER A 146 8.34 -4.70 23.36
C SER A 146 6.96 -4.41 22.77
N GLY A 147 6.62 -5.03 21.63
CA GLY A 147 5.36 -4.82 20.96
C GLY A 147 5.17 -3.41 20.40
N ARG A 148 6.27 -2.66 20.19
CA ARG A 148 6.21 -1.30 19.61
C ARG A 148 5.57 -1.36 18.23
N LEU A 149 4.75 -0.36 17.91
CA LEU A 149 4.17 -0.27 16.57
C LEU A 149 5.27 -0.03 15.54
N HIS A 150 5.10 -0.66 14.39
CA HIS A 150 6.07 -0.65 13.31
C HIS A 150 5.39 -0.50 11.96
N ALA A 151 5.79 0.50 11.18
CA ALA A 151 5.24 0.78 9.87
C ALA A 151 6.01 0.05 8.76
N LYS A 152 5.28 -0.52 7.80
CA LYS A 152 5.83 -1.15 6.59
C LYS A 152 5.14 -0.64 5.34
N LEU A 153 5.90 -0.06 4.42
CA LEU A 153 5.41 0.28 3.09
C LEU A 153 5.13 -0.97 2.28
N ILE A 154 3.99 -0.97 1.61
CA ILE A 154 3.55 -2.01 0.67
C ILE A 154 3.17 -1.38 -0.67
N ASP A 155 3.03 -2.22 -1.70
CA ASP A 155 2.42 -1.88 -2.99
C ASP A 155 3.02 -0.65 -3.71
N PHE A 156 4.15 -0.84 -4.38
CA PHE A 156 4.77 0.23 -5.20
C PHE A 156 3.94 0.46 -6.46
N GLY A 157 3.27 1.62 -6.51
CA GLY A 157 2.34 2.07 -7.54
C GLY A 157 2.93 2.28 -8.94
N ILE A 158 4.21 1.96 -9.18
CA ILE A 158 4.87 2.05 -10.49
C ILE A 158 4.13 1.21 -11.56
N ALA A 159 3.41 0.18 -11.13
CA ALA A 159 2.57 -0.66 -11.99
C ALA A 159 1.11 -0.17 -12.14
N ARG A 160 0.72 0.94 -11.50
CA ARG A 160 -0.69 1.40 -11.39
C ARG A 160 -1.07 2.57 -12.28
N LEU A 161 -0.16 3.13 -13.09
CA LEU A 161 -0.56 4.16 -14.06
C LEU A 161 -1.53 3.55 -15.07
N PRO A 162 -2.82 3.95 -15.09
CA PRO A 162 -3.78 3.42 -16.04
C PRO A 162 -3.31 3.82 -17.43
N ARG A 163 -3.05 2.86 -18.32
CA ARG A 163 -2.60 3.19 -19.68
C ARG A 163 -3.76 3.61 -20.59
N GLU A 164 -4.93 3.04 -20.36
CA GLU A 164 -6.10 3.15 -21.23
C GLU A 164 -7.37 3.52 -20.43
N PRO A 165 -8.34 4.21 -21.05
CA PRO A 165 -9.71 4.27 -20.54
C PRO A 165 -10.30 2.85 -20.42
N GLY A 166 -10.86 2.50 -19.26
CA GLY A 166 -11.43 1.15 -19.01
C GLY A 166 -10.54 0.18 -18.24
N ASP A 167 -9.33 0.59 -17.82
CA ASP A 167 -8.48 -0.22 -16.93
C ASP A 167 -9.27 -0.66 -15.68
N PRO A 168 -9.28 -1.95 -15.30
CA PRO A 168 -9.99 -2.44 -14.12
C PRO A 168 -9.63 -1.70 -12.82
N LEU A 169 -8.41 -1.14 -12.73
CA LEU A 169 -8.01 -0.28 -11.61
C LEU A 169 -8.85 1.01 -11.54
N LEU A 170 -9.16 1.63 -12.68
CA LEU A 170 -10.06 2.78 -12.79
C LEU A 170 -11.48 2.40 -12.39
N LEU A 171 -11.97 1.25 -12.88
CA LEU A 171 -13.34 0.77 -12.64
C LEU A 171 -13.58 0.35 -11.18
N SER A 172 -12.54 -0.10 -10.46
CA SER A 172 -12.62 -0.52 -9.06
C SER A 172 -12.84 0.62 -8.04
N GLY A 173 -12.86 1.88 -8.48
CA GLY A 173 -12.97 3.05 -7.60
C GLY A 173 -11.72 3.34 -6.76
N ARG A 174 -10.72 2.44 -6.71
CA ARG A 174 -9.44 2.67 -6.01
C ARG A 174 -8.66 3.85 -6.57
N VAL A 175 -8.77 4.12 -7.87
CA VAL A 175 -8.17 5.33 -8.46
C VAL A 175 -8.81 6.60 -7.90
N ALA A 176 -10.09 6.59 -7.53
CA ALA A 176 -10.74 7.75 -6.89
C ALA A 176 -10.19 8.02 -5.47
N GLY A 177 -9.88 6.97 -4.70
CA GLY A 177 -9.20 7.09 -3.40
C GLY A 177 -7.72 7.47 -3.51
N THR A 178 -7.01 6.96 -4.52
CA THR A 178 -5.62 7.37 -4.82
C THR A 178 -5.52 8.80 -5.34
N ALA A 179 -6.51 9.29 -6.10
CA ALA A 179 -6.47 10.59 -6.78
C ALA A 179 -6.20 11.76 -5.83
N ARG A 180 -6.54 11.63 -4.54
CA ARG A 180 -6.31 12.63 -3.49
C ARG A 180 -4.82 12.88 -3.22
N TYR A 181 -4.01 11.82 -3.32
CA TYR A 181 -2.57 11.86 -3.06
C TYR A 181 -1.75 12.00 -4.35
N MET A 182 -2.39 11.93 -5.52
CA MET A 182 -1.70 12.06 -6.80
C MET A 182 -1.16 13.47 -6.99
N SER A 183 0.12 13.55 -7.36
CA SER A 183 0.74 14.82 -7.71
C SER A 183 0.21 15.38 -9.03
N PRO A 184 0.36 16.69 -9.28
CA PRO A 184 -0.08 17.31 -10.55
C PRO A 184 0.53 16.64 -11.79
N GLU A 185 1.79 16.24 -11.74
CA GLU A 185 2.48 15.55 -12.83
C GLU A 185 1.92 14.13 -13.08
N GLN A 186 1.50 13.41 -12.02
CA GLN A 186 0.80 12.13 -12.17
C GLN A 186 -0.57 12.30 -12.84
N ARG A 187 -1.32 13.34 -12.45
CA ARG A 187 -2.67 13.61 -12.99
C ARG A 187 -2.60 14.02 -14.46
N THR A 188 -1.59 14.80 -14.85
CA THR A 188 -1.45 15.30 -16.22
C THR A 188 -0.79 14.30 -17.17
N ARG A 189 -0.04 13.30 -16.67
CA ARG A 189 0.71 12.30 -17.46
C ARG A 189 1.69 12.91 -18.48
N ARG A 190 2.08 14.17 -18.30
CA ARG A 190 2.90 14.93 -19.27
C ARG A 190 4.39 14.98 -18.90
N ALA A 191 4.77 14.53 -17.71
CA ALA A 191 6.14 14.58 -17.23
C ALA A 191 6.63 13.20 -16.76
N GLN A 192 7.95 13.00 -16.78
CA GLN A 192 8.57 11.87 -16.11
C GLN A 192 8.36 12.01 -14.60
N LEU A 193 7.91 10.94 -13.96
CA LEU A 193 7.73 10.91 -12.51
C LEU A 193 9.08 10.68 -11.84
N ASP A 194 9.35 11.46 -10.80
CA ASP A 194 10.54 11.34 -9.96
C ASP A 194 10.16 11.38 -8.48
N ALA A 195 11.15 11.36 -7.58
CA ALA A 195 10.93 11.36 -6.14
C ALA A 195 10.02 12.51 -5.64
N ARG A 196 9.93 13.64 -6.36
CA ARG A 196 9.07 14.78 -6.00
C ARG A 196 7.59 14.42 -6.03
N THR A 197 7.21 13.45 -6.87
CA THR A 197 5.86 12.88 -6.87
C THR A 197 5.50 12.30 -5.50
N ASP A 198 6.40 11.53 -4.90
CA ASP A 198 6.13 10.95 -3.58
C ASP A 198 6.23 11.99 -2.46
N ILE A 199 7.07 13.03 -2.60
CA ILE A 199 7.13 14.15 -1.66
C ILE A 199 5.79 14.89 -1.63
N TYR A 200 5.16 15.10 -2.78
CA TYR A 200 3.81 15.68 -2.84
C TYR A 200 2.82 14.80 -2.07
N SER A 201 2.78 13.50 -2.37
CA SER A 201 1.89 12.56 -1.67
C SER A 201 2.17 12.50 -0.16
N ALA A 202 3.43 12.61 0.26
CA ALA A 202 3.82 12.66 1.67
C ALA A 202 3.31 13.92 2.36
N GLY A 203 3.26 15.07 1.68
CA GLY A 203 2.65 16.29 2.22
C GLY A 203 1.15 16.13 2.49
N ILE A 204 0.44 15.50 1.55
CA ILE A 204 -0.99 15.18 1.70
C ILE A 204 -1.22 14.19 2.86
N PHE A 205 -0.39 13.14 2.96
CA PHE A 205 -0.45 12.18 4.05
C PHE A 205 -0.14 12.84 5.41
N LEU A 206 0.88 13.71 5.49
CA LEU A 206 1.17 14.45 6.72
C LEU A 206 -0.02 15.33 7.15
N ALA A 207 -0.68 16.00 6.21
CA ALA A 207 -1.86 16.80 6.53
C ALA A 207 -2.94 15.94 7.21
N GLU A 208 -3.22 14.75 6.69
CA GLU A 208 -4.19 13.80 7.27
C GLU A 208 -3.74 13.27 8.65
N VAL A 209 -2.43 13.04 8.84
CA VAL A 209 -1.86 12.68 10.15
C VAL A 209 -2.12 13.77 11.19
N LEU A 210 -1.98 15.04 10.80
CA LEU A 210 -2.12 16.19 11.69
C LEU A 210 -3.59 16.53 11.98
N THR A 211 -4.48 16.39 11.00
CA THR A 211 -5.89 16.79 11.13
C THR A 211 -6.81 15.64 11.51
N GLY A 212 -6.42 14.40 11.25
CA GLY A 212 -7.31 13.23 11.31
C GLY A 212 -8.32 13.17 10.15
N GLU A 213 -8.31 14.15 9.25
CA GLU A 213 -9.23 14.22 8.10
C GLU A 213 -8.46 14.09 6.78
N ALA A 214 -8.92 13.21 5.90
CA ALA A 214 -8.38 13.11 4.56
C ALA A 214 -8.62 14.43 3.80
N PRO A 215 -7.59 15.05 3.20
CA PRO A 215 -7.75 16.31 2.49
C PRO A 215 -8.73 16.17 1.32
N GLY A 216 -9.63 17.14 1.20
CA GLY A 216 -10.61 17.23 0.11
C GLY A 216 -9.92 17.38 -1.25
N THR A 217 -10.50 16.79 -2.31
CA THR A 217 -9.89 16.78 -3.65
C THR A 217 -9.98 18.09 -4.42
N ASN A 218 -10.69 19.09 -3.90
CA ASN A 218 -10.93 20.36 -4.56
C ASN A 218 -10.73 21.49 -3.55
N GLY A 219 -10.28 22.65 -4.01
CA GLY A 219 -10.35 23.91 -3.26
C GLY A 219 -11.79 24.37 -3.04
N GLU A 220 -12.62 23.52 -2.44
CA GLU A 220 -13.80 23.96 -1.72
C GLU A 220 -13.29 24.39 -0.35
N GLU A 221 -13.00 25.68 -0.28
CA GLU A 221 -13.07 26.44 0.96
C GLU A 221 -14.38 26.03 1.65
N ARG A 222 -14.29 25.22 2.71
CA ARG A 222 -15.44 24.97 3.58
C ARG A 222 -15.83 26.34 4.12
N ALA A 223 -16.96 26.87 3.66
CA ALA A 223 -17.57 28.05 4.27
C ALA A 223 -17.58 27.85 5.79
N PRO A 224 -17.18 28.85 6.59
CA PRO A 224 -17.06 28.68 8.03
C PRO A 224 -18.42 28.23 8.56
N GLY A 225 -18.46 27.02 9.12
CA GLY A 225 -19.65 26.43 9.67
C GLY A 225 -20.28 27.41 10.65
N GLY A 226 -21.52 27.82 10.35
CA GLY A 226 -22.32 28.65 11.23
C GLY A 226 -22.35 28.01 12.61
N ARG A 227 -21.76 28.69 13.59
CA ARG A 227 -22.06 28.40 14.98
C ARG A 227 -23.55 28.61 15.13
N GLY A 228 -24.28 27.55 15.46
CA GLY A 228 -25.60 27.69 16.06
C GLY A 228 -25.44 28.55 17.30
N THR A 229 -25.92 29.78 17.20
CA THR A 229 -26.28 30.57 18.38
C THR A 229 -27.58 29.97 18.90
N GLU A 230 -27.59 29.71 20.21
CA GLU A 230 -28.81 29.58 21.02
C GLU A 230 -29.79 30.73 20.76
#